data_AF-A0A5C0SHH7-F1
#
_entry.id   AF-A0A5C0SHH7-F1
#
_cell.length_a   1.000
_cell.length_b   1.000
_cell.length_c   1.000
_cell.angle_alpha   90.00
_cell.angle_beta   90.00
_cell.angle_gamma   90.00
#
_symmetry.space_group_name_H-M   'P 1'
#
loop_
_entity.id
_entity.type
_entity.pdbx_description
1 polymer ?
#
loop_
_entity_poly.entity_id
_entity_poly.type
_entity_poly.pdbx_seq_one_letter_code
_entity_poly.pdbx_strand_id
1 'polypeptide(L)'
;MNLLEKDIEDIIYNSPWLLDERYVIPKIKGSRDEFGRQINIGRNGLNRYIDLLFKDTRDNRPVIVELKKESLIRENIAQILEYRALVVSMDDENKIKWQNEFGQNYYCPKLILVGTSASEEVKISANLSGVEIRSLVGIEDLEVNFRDINDINDKLNNWNRFLNTGNRTLEDRDEWIEEIYDWIKDIVDEYGNEEVTTINKLCTTSSRNAWITDIVFPFINIPLYYKDRCLCGLYEYYDEEISFSDEYIYFDFAVQSIRYNEYENDEVLEEMENKVNELLINKEYNILNFEDGIATVKISRSILNDYNEFKDVLIPLIDDAVYINDEIIEIFGDIEE
;
A
#
# COMPACT_ATOMS: atom_id res chain seq x y z
N MET A 1 7.92 17.82 -18.45
CA MET A 1 7.01 18.72 -17.69
C MET A 1 7.86 19.69 -16.85
N ASN A 2 7.47 20.96 -16.70
CA ASN A 2 8.29 21.95 -15.97
C ASN A 2 7.72 22.21 -14.58
N LEU A 3 8.10 21.40 -13.59
CA LEU A 3 7.68 21.56 -12.19
C LEU A 3 8.38 22.76 -11.53
N LEU A 4 7.68 23.50 -10.69
CA LEU A 4 8.27 24.50 -9.79
C LEU A 4 8.81 23.82 -8.52
N GLU A 5 9.75 24.48 -7.84
CA GLU A 5 10.26 23.99 -6.54
C GLU A 5 9.13 23.82 -5.51
N LYS A 6 8.15 24.73 -5.56
CA LYS A 6 6.93 24.64 -4.75
C LYS A 6 6.10 23.38 -5.07
N ASP A 7 6.04 22.95 -6.33
CA ASP A 7 5.27 21.75 -6.69
C ASP A 7 5.95 20.50 -6.11
N ILE A 8 7.28 20.46 -6.11
CA ILE A 8 8.07 19.40 -5.47
C ILE A 8 7.87 19.41 -3.96
N GLU A 9 7.89 20.59 -3.35
CA GLU A 9 7.60 20.76 -1.93
C GLU A 9 6.19 20.25 -1.58
N ASP A 10 5.18 20.62 -2.37
CA ASP A 10 3.79 20.17 -2.20
C ASP A 10 3.68 18.64 -2.35
N ILE A 11 4.35 18.04 -3.33
CA ILE A 11 4.37 16.58 -3.53
C ILE A 11 4.97 15.86 -2.32
N ILE A 12 6.17 16.25 -1.88
CA ILE A 12 6.88 15.58 -0.78
C ILE A 12 6.16 15.82 0.55
N TYR A 13 5.64 17.03 0.78
CA TYR A 13 4.89 17.34 2.00
C TYR A 13 3.64 16.47 2.15
N ASN A 14 2.90 16.27 1.06
CA ASN A 14 1.68 15.45 1.06
C ASN A 14 1.97 13.95 0.96
N SER A 15 3.20 13.55 0.63
CA SER A 15 3.61 12.15 0.49
C SER A 15 5.00 11.91 1.08
N PRO A 16 5.19 12.04 2.42
CA PRO A 16 6.52 11.93 3.05
C PRO A 16 7.21 10.58 2.82
N TRP A 17 6.42 9.52 2.58
CA TRP A 17 6.88 8.17 2.24
C TRP A 17 7.75 8.11 0.98
N LEU A 18 7.67 9.12 0.09
CA LEU A 18 8.60 9.27 -1.04
C LEU A 18 10.06 9.41 -0.59
N LEU A 19 10.29 9.86 0.65
CA LEU A 19 11.60 9.89 1.28
C LEU A 19 11.79 8.68 2.19
N ASP A 20 10.85 8.39 3.08
CA ASP A 20 10.89 7.23 3.98
C ASP A 20 9.49 7.00 4.56
N GLU A 21 9.00 5.76 4.59
CA GLU A 21 7.67 5.39 5.09
C GLU A 21 7.43 5.78 6.56
N ARG A 22 8.51 5.97 7.32
CA ARG A 22 8.48 6.30 8.76
C ARG A 22 8.53 7.80 9.02
N TYR A 23 8.55 8.62 7.97
CA TYR A 23 8.54 10.08 8.12
C TYR A 23 7.12 10.58 8.27
N VAL A 24 6.88 11.32 9.36
CA VAL A 24 5.59 11.94 9.65
C VAL A 24 5.74 13.45 9.82
N ILE A 25 4.66 14.20 9.58
CA ILE A 25 4.65 15.65 9.77
C ILE A 25 4.68 15.97 11.28
N PRO A 26 5.70 16.69 11.79
CA PRO A 26 5.84 17.01 13.20
C PRO A 26 4.93 18.15 13.61
N LYS A 27 4.59 18.25 14.89
CA LYS A 27 3.77 19.35 15.45
C LYS A 27 4.55 20.66 15.63
N ILE A 28 5.51 20.95 14.75
CA ILE A 28 6.24 22.22 14.70
C ILE A 28 5.64 23.08 13.59
N LYS A 29 4.93 24.14 13.99
CA LYS A 29 4.42 25.15 13.05
C LYS A 29 5.53 25.96 12.39
N GLY A 30 5.44 26.14 11.08
CA GLY A 30 6.21 27.11 10.31
C GLY A 30 5.33 28.23 9.78
N SER A 31 5.55 28.60 8.52
CA SER A 31 4.82 29.70 7.89
C SER A 31 3.35 29.34 7.69
N ARG A 32 2.46 30.35 7.78
CA ARG A 32 1.00 30.19 7.57
C ARG A 32 0.33 29.16 8.49
N ASP A 33 0.89 28.92 9.68
CA ASP A 33 0.40 27.93 10.65
C ASP A 33 0.45 26.47 10.16
N GLU A 34 1.15 26.18 9.06
CA GLU A 34 1.36 24.82 8.57
C GLU A 34 2.41 24.09 9.41
N PHE A 35 2.17 22.82 9.70
CA PHE A 35 3.08 21.97 10.46
C PHE A 35 4.19 21.44 9.55
N GLY A 36 5.44 21.37 10.01
CA GLY A 36 6.53 20.76 9.27
C GLY A 36 6.96 21.49 7.99
N ARG A 37 6.41 22.67 7.67
CA ARG A 37 6.65 23.36 6.40
C ARG A 37 7.11 24.80 6.59
N GLN A 38 8.14 25.21 5.84
CA GLN A 38 8.67 26.58 5.88
C GLN A 38 8.92 27.05 7.33
N ILE A 39 9.68 26.25 8.08
CA ILE A 39 9.92 26.44 9.53
C ILE A 39 10.97 27.53 9.73
N ASN A 40 10.59 28.65 10.36
CA ASN A 40 11.55 29.70 10.69
C ASN A 40 12.43 29.28 11.88
N ILE A 41 13.72 29.13 11.62
CA ILE A 41 14.77 28.82 12.60
C ILE A 41 15.76 29.98 12.78
N GLY A 42 15.47 31.11 12.13
CA GLY A 42 16.32 32.30 12.20
C GLY A 42 16.28 32.99 13.56
N ARG A 43 17.28 33.83 13.82
CA ARG A 43 17.41 34.60 15.08
C ARG A 43 17.57 36.08 14.83
N ASN A 44 17.24 36.87 15.85
CA ASN A 44 17.51 38.31 15.90
C ASN A 44 16.96 39.06 14.67
N GLY A 45 15.78 38.66 14.19
CA GLY A 45 15.13 39.25 13.01
C GLY A 45 15.67 38.78 11.66
N LEU A 46 16.66 37.87 11.63
CA LEU A 46 17.05 37.17 10.40
C LEU A 46 16.07 36.03 10.15
N ASN A 47 15.51 35.99 8.95
CA ASN A 47 14.66 34.89 8.53
C ASN A 47 15.49 33.78 7.88
N ARG A 48 15.32 32.56 8.38
CA ARG A 48 15.92 31.33 7.84
C ARG A 48 14.86 30.25 7.90
N TYR A 49 14.46 29.73 6.76
CA TYR A 49 13.36 28.78 6.66
C TYR A 49 13.90 27.43 6.23
N ILE A 50 13.56 26.39 6.99
CA ILE A 50 13.67 25.02 6.53
C ILE A 50 12.48 24.77 5.59
N ASP A 51 12.73 24.26 4.38
CA ASP A 51 11.65 23.97 3.43
C ASP A 51 10.65 22.95 4.01
N LEU A 52 11.16 21.75 4.35
CA LEU A 52 10.37 20.69 4.96
C LEU A 52 11.07 20.10 6.18
N LEU A 53 10.30 19.85 7.22
CA LEU A 53 10.71 19.23 8.47
C LEU A 53 9.80 18.05 8.73
N PHE A 54 10.38 16.84 8.78
CA PHE A 54 9.68 15.63 9.20
C PHE A 54 10.16 15.15 10.56
N LYS A 55 9.42 14.23 11.16
CA LYS A 55 9.84 13.42 12.30
C LYS A 55 10.04 11.99 11.83
N ASP A 56 11.19 11.42 12.15
CA ASP A 56 11.40 9.98 11.99
C ASP A 56 10.85 9.25 13.22
N THR A 57 9.90 8.35 13.02
CA THR A 57 9.27 7.59 14.12
C THR A 57 10.21 6.55 14.75
N ARG A 58 11.28 6.11 14.06
CA ARG A 58 12.23 5.11 14.57
C ARG A 58 12.98 5.58 15.81
N ASP A 59 13.43 6.83 15.74
CA ASP A 59 14.36 7.40 16.72
C ASP A 59 13.95 8.80 17.19
N ASN A 60 12.76 9.27 16.81
CA ASN A 60 12.22 10.58 17.14
C ASN A 60 13.13 11.74 16.68
N ARG A 61 14.00 11.55 15.69
CA ARG A 61 14.87 12.63 15.20
C ARG A 61 14.13 13.55 14.23
N PRO A 62 14.44 14.87 14.25
CA PRO A 62 14.00 15.76 13.19
C PRO A 62 14.73 15.42 11.90
N VAL A 63 14.00 15.46 10.78
CA VAL A 63 14.53 15.29 9.43
C VAL A 63 14.36 16.62 8.72
N ILE A 64 15.47 17.30 8.50
CA ILE A 64 15.52 18.59 7.81
C ILE A 64 15.75 18.30 6.33
N VAL A 65 14.83 18.77 5.50
CA VAL A 65 14.89 18.62 4.05
C VAL A 65 14.97 20.01 3.43
N GLU A 66 15.97 20.20 2.57
CA GLU A 66 16.12 21.40 1.73
C GLU A 66 16.03 20.98 0.27
N LEU A 67 15.23 21.72 -0.49
CA LEU A 67 14.88 21.41 -1.87
C LEU A 67 15.61 22.36 -2.81
N LYS A 68 16.07 21.82 -3.93
CA LYS A 68 16.58 22.61 -5.06
C LYS A 68 16.01 22.06 -6.35
N LYS A 69 15.40 22.94 -7.16
CA LYS A 69 14.99 22.55 -8.52
C LYS A 69 16.18 22.20 -9.43
N GLU A 70 17.35 22.76 -9.16
CA GLU A 70 18.54 22.61 -10.01
C GLU A 70 19.51 21.53 -9.50
N SER A 71 20.68 21.45 -10.14
CA SER A 71 21.78 20.61 -9.66
C SER A 71 22.30 21.16 -8.32
N LEU A 72 22.57 20.26 -7.38
CA LEU A 72 23.06 20.62 -6.06
C LEU A 72 24.51 21.13 -6.13
N ILE A 73 24.74 22.25 -5.44
CA ILE A 73 26.04 22.89 -5.28
C ILE A 73 26.48 22.89 -3.82
N ARG A 74 27.76 23.19 -3.54
CA ARG A 74 28.32 23.14 -2.18
C ARG A 74 27.64 24.11 -1.22
N GLU A 75 27.15 25.23 -1.73
CA GLU A 75 26.40 26.23 -0.99
C GLU A 75 25.12 25.64 -0.38
N ASN A 76 24.49 24.67 -1.04
CA ASN A 76 23.31 23.98 -0.49
C ASN A 76 23.68 23.10 0.71
N ILE A 77 24.86 22.47 0.69
CA ILE A 77 25.41 21.74 1.84
C ILE A 77 25.67 22.71 3.00
N ALA A 78 26.26 23.86 2.72
CA ALA A 78 26.50 24.87 3.76
C ALA A 78 25.20 25.37 4.39
N GLN A 79 24.17 25.60 3.57
CA GLN A 79 22.85 26.06 3.99
C GLN A 79 22.17 25.06 4.94
N ILE A 80 22.10 23.78 4.59
CA ILE A 80 21.45 22.78 5.46
C ILE A 80 22.26 22.52 6.74
N LEU A 81 23.60 22.67 6.71
CA LEU A 81 24.44 22.63 7.90
C LEU A 81 24.23 23.85 8.82
N GLU A 82 24.00 25.03 8.24
CA GLU A 82 23.58 26.24 8.99
C GLU A 82 22.27 25.96 9.73
N TYR A 83 21.30 25.31 9.08
CA TYR A 83 20.03 24.97 9.71
C TYR A 83 20.20 24.06 10.92
N ARG A 84 21.01 23.00 10.78
CA ARG A 84 21.37 22.14 11.92
C ARG A 84 21.95 22.95 13.07
N ALA A 85 22.89 23.85 12.79
CA ALA A 85 23.52 24.68 13.83
C ALA A 85 22.50 25.58 14.54
N LEU A 86 21.57 26.18 13.79
CA LEU A 86 20.51 27.03 14.32
C LEU A 86 19.52 26.26 15.19
N VAL A 87 19.13 25.05 14.77
CA VAL A 87 18.28 24.12 15.55
C VAL A 87 18.96 23.73 16.86
N VAL A 88 20.23 23.32 16.82
CA VAL A 88 20.96 22.90 18.03
C VAL A 88 21.10 24.03 19.04
N SER A 89 21.20 25.27 18.56
CA SER A 89 21.49 26.42 19.43
C SER A 89 20.24 27.22 19.84
N MET A 90 19.02 26.76 19.53
CA MET A 90 17.75 27.49 19.74
C MET A 90 17.61 28.08 21.15
N ASP A 91 16.82 29.15 21.27
CA ASP A 91 16.43 29.69 22.57
C ASP A 91 15.60 28.69 23.40
N ASP A 92 15.49 28.93 24.70
CA ASP A 92 14.86 27.99 25.63
C ASP A 92 13.38 27.73 25.31
N GLU A 93 12.65 28.72 24.79
CA GLU A 93 11.23 28.58 24.45
C GLU A 93 11.04 27.63 23.24
N ASN A 94 11.78 27.87 22.16
CA ASN A 94 11.75 26.98 20.98
C ASN A 94 12.33 25.61 21.31
N LYS A 95 13.35 25.54 22.16
CA LYS A 95 13.92 24.28 22.63
C LYS A 95 12.90 23.42 23.35
N ILE A 96 12.08 23.98 24.23
CA ILE A 96 11.00 23.22 24.90
C ILE A 96 10.03 22.64 23.86
N LYS A 97 9.61 23.45 22.87
CA LYS A 97 8.69 23.00 21.82
C LYS A 97 9.28 21.83 21.02
N TRP A 98 10.52 21.93 20.58
CA TRP A 98 11.20 20.88 19.83
C TRP A 98 11.50 19.65 20.68
N GLN A 99 11.87 19.83 21.94
CA GLN A 99 12.10 18.72 22.86
C GLN A 99 10.81 17.95 23.18
N ASN A 100 9.66 18.62 23.23
CA ASN A 100 8.36 17.96 23.39
C ASN A 100 8.01 17.10 22.16
N GLU A 101 8.39 17.54 20.95
CA GLU A 101 8.05 16.83 19.72
C GLU A 101 9.04 15.69 19.40
N PHE A 102 10.34 15.95 19.54
CA PHE A 102 11.43 15.07 19.10
C PHE A 102 12.19 14.42 20.28
N GLY A 103 11.75 14.66 21.51
CA GLY A 103 12.47 14.21 22.70
C GLY A 103 13.86 14.82 22.80
N GLN A 104 14.81 14.08 23.37
CA GLN A 104 16.20 14.53 23.46
C GLN A 104 16.86 14.59 22.08
N ASN A 105 16.41 13.83 21.09
CA ASN A 105 17.11 13.67 19.81
C ASN A 105 17.00 14.87 18.86
N TYR A 106 16.30 15.94 19.26
CA TYR A 106 16.14 17.17 18.47
C TYR A 106 17.47 17.82 18.07
N TYR A 107 18.54 17.65 18.86
CA TYR A 107 19.87 18.20 18.57
C TYR A 107 20.66 17.40 17.52
N CYS A 108 20.15 16.26 17.05
CA CYS A 108 20.80 15.42 16.07
C CYS A 108 19.93 15.24 14.82
N PRO A 109 19.59 16.31 14.07
CA PRO A 109 18.75 16.17 12.89
C PRO A 109 19.40 15.30 11.82
N LYS A 110 18.57 14.55 11.08
CA LYS A 110 18.93 13.97 9.78
C LYS A 110 18.82 15.07 8.74
N LEU A 111 19.78 15.14 7.81
CA LEU A 111 19.87 16.22 6.82
C LEU A 111 19.74 15.60 5.43
N ILE A 112 18.74 16.04 4.67
CA ILE A 112 18.48 15.55 3.31
C ILE A 112 18.46 16.75 2.36
N LEU A 113 19.29 16.70 1.33
CA LEU A 113 19.25 17.60 0.19
C LEU A 113 18.58 16.89 -0.97
N VAL A 114 17.54 17.51 -1.53
CA VAL A 114 16.84 17.00 -2.69
C VAL A 114 17.12 17.92 -3.89
N GLY A 115 17.63 17.38 -4.98
CA GLY A 115 17.85 18.14 -6.22
C GLY A 115 17.78 17.28 -7.47
N THR A 116 18.00 17.84 -8.66
CA THR A 116 17.91 17.04 -9.90
C THR A 116 19.16 16.20 -10.16
N SER A 117 20.32 16.67 -9.70
CA SER A 117 21.60 15.99 -9.84
C SER A 117 22.62 16.58 -8.86
N ALA A 118 23.79 15.94 -8.74
CA ALA A 118 24.93 16.47 -8.01
C ALA A 118 26.23 15.95 -8.64
N SER A 119 27.29 16.77 -8.67
CA SER A 119 28.62 16.28 -9.08
C SER A 119 29.21 15.34 -8.03
N GLU A 120 30.19 14.52 -8.42
CA GLU A 120 30.85 13.60 -7.48
C GLU A 120 31.52 14.36 -6.32
N GLU A 121 32.11 15.53 -6.56
CA GLU A 121 32.69 16.35 -5.49
C GLU A 121 31.64 16.83 -4.49
N VAL A 122 30.44 17.17 -4.96
CA VAL A 122 29.32 17.57 -4.10
C VAL A 122 28.81 16.38 -3.30
N LYS A 123 28.63 15.21 -3.92
CA LYS A 123 28.24 13.96 -3.25
C LYS A 123 29.25 13.57 -2.15
N ILE A 124 30.54 13.60 -2.46
CA ILE A 124 31.61 13.33 -1.49
C ILE A 124 31.55 14.33 -0.33
N SER A 125 31.39 15.62 -0.61
CA SER A 125 31.31 16.67 0.41
C SER A 125 30.09 16.49 1.33
N ALA A 126 28.94 16.13 0.75
CA ALA A 126 27.71 15.88 1.49
C ALA A 126 27.85 14.65 2.41
N ASN A 127 28.36 13.53 1.87
CA ASN A 127 28.61 12.31 2.64
C ASN A 127 29.56 12.57 3.82
N LEU A 128 30.67 13.27 3.60
CA LEU A 128 31.61 13.63 4.68
C LEU A 128 30.99 14.54 5.74
N SER A 129 29.96 15.30 5.38
CA SER A 129 29.25 16.21 6.28
C SER A 129 28.04 15.58 6.98
N GLY A 130 27.74 14.31 6.67
CA GLY A 130 26.55 13.60 7.15
C GLY A 130 25.25 14.14 6.54
N VAL A 131 25.31 14.64 5.30
CA VAL A 131 24.15 15.11 4.53
C VAL A 131 23.84 14.07 3.45
N GLU A 132 22.62 13.56 3.48
CA GLU A 132 22.10 12.66 2.46
C GLU A 132 21.68 13.47 1.23
N ILE A 133 22.04 13.00 0.03
CA ILE A 133 21.55 13.56 -1.23
C ILE A 133 20.54 12.60 -1.82
N ARG A 134 19.37 13.13 -2.21
CA ARG A 134 18.41 12.43 -3.05
C ARG A 134 18.21 13.17 -4.35
N SER A 135 18.20 12.41 -5.44
CA SER A 135 17.88 12.94 -6.75
C SER A 135 16.38 12.83 -6.98
N LEU A 136 15.76 13.92 -7.43
CA LEU A 136 14.48 13.84 -8.10
C LEU A 136 14.72 13.13 -9.42
N VAL A 137 14.26 11.89 -9.52
CA VAL A 137 14.26 11.16 -10.80
C VAL A 137 13.46 11.99 -11.79
N GLY A 138 14.02 12.24 -12.97
CA GLY A 138 13.29 12.96 -14.02
C GLY A 138 12.03 12.19 -14.36
N ILE A 139 10.91 12.89 -14.61
CA ILE A 139 9.66 12.25 -15.07
C ILE A 139 9.90 11.37 -16.30
N GLU A 140 10.91 11.70 -17.11
CA GLU A 140 11.33 10.96 -18.31
C GLU A 140 11.93 9.58 -18.00
N ASP A 141 12.41 9.36 -16.77
CA ASP A 141 12.99 8.08 -16.31
C ASP A 141 11.99 7.25 -15.48
N LEU A 142 10.76 7.74 -15.29
CA LEU A 142 9.70 6.99 -14.61
C LEU A 142 9.02 6.06 -15.63
N GLU A 143 8.93 4.77 -15.30
CA GLU A 143 8.15 3.80 -16.11
C GLU A 143 6.66 4.16 -16.16
N VAL A 144 6.20 4.98 -15.21
CA VAL A 144 4.84 5.52 -15.16
C VAL A 144 4.82 6.88 -15.86
N ASN A 145 4.17 6.95 -17.01
CA ASN A 145 3.92 8.22 -17.69
C ASN A 145 2.87 9.04 -16.91
N PHE A 146 3.16 10.33 -16.72
CA PHE A 146 2.23 11.30 -16.13
C PHE A 146 1.87 12.37 -17.14
N ARG A 147 0.58 12.69 -17.26
CA ARG A 147 0.09 13.69 -18.23
C ARG A 147 0.30 15.11 -17.73
N ASP A 148 0.02 15.36 -16.44
CA ASP A 148 0.16 16.65 -15.78
C ASP A 148 0.27 16.49 -14.24
N ILE A 149 0.24 17.62 -13.51
CA ILE A 149 0.41 17.65 -12.05
C ILE A 149 -0.82 17.11 -11.33
N ASN A 150 -2.00 17.23 -11.95
CA ASN A 150 -3.22 16.70 -11.37
C ASN A 150 -3.20 15.17 -11.45
N ASP A 151 -2.75 14.59 -12.57
CA ASP A 151 -2.54 13.14 -12.70
C ASP A 151 -1.53 12.60 -11.67
N ILE A 152 -0.44 13.33 -11.41
CA ILE A 152 0.50 12.98 -10.32
C ILE A 152 -0.21 13.04 -8.96
N ASN A 153 -0.95 14.12 -8.67
CA ASN A 153 -1.64 14.28 -7.40
C ASN A 153 -2.72 13.23 -7.19
N ASP A 154 -3.50 12.88 -8.21
CA ASP A 154 -4.54 11.87 -8.14
C ASP A 154 -3.93 10.49 -7.85
N LYS A 155 -2.84 10.13 -8.55
CA LYS A 155 -2.10 8.90 -8.27
C LYS A 155 -1.51 8.90 -6.86
N LEU A 156 -0.86 9.99 -6.43
CA LEU A 156 -0.33 10.10 -5.07
C LEU A 156 -1.44 10.02 -4.02
N ASN A 157 -2.60 10.61 -4.28
CA ASN A 157 -3.76 10.50 -3.39
C ASN A 157 -4.27 9.05 -3.32
N ASN A 158 -4.33 8.33 -4.44
CA ASN A 158 -4.69 6.92 -4.46
C ASN A 158 -3.67 6.07 -3.67
N TRP A 159 -2.37 6.33 -3.84
CA TRP A 159 -1.31 5.68 -3.06
C TRP A 159 -1.37 6.05 -1.58
N ASN A 160 -1.59 7.31 -1.24
CA ASN A 160 -1.76 7.76 0.13
C ASN A 160 -2.99 7.11 0.76
N ARG A 161 -4.09 6.98 0.02
CA ARG A 161 -5.24 6.21 0.47
C ARG A 161 -4.79 4.79 0.76
N PHE A 162 -4.27 4.07 -0.23
CA PHE A 162 -3.74 2.70 -0.14
C PHE A 162 -2.78 2.43 1.05
N LEU A 163 -1.88 3.37 1.34
CA LEU A 163 -0.96 3.29 2.49
C LEU A 163 -1.67 3.46 3.83
N ASN A 164 -2.78 4.19 3.85
CA ASN A 164 -3.61 4.44 5.02
C ASN A 164 -4.84 3.50 5.10
N THR A 165 -4.94 2.49 4.23
CA THR A 165 -6.05 1.52 4.26
C THR A 165 -5.75 0.38 5.21
N GLY A 166 -6.77 -0.09 5.92
CA GLY A 166 -6.54 -0.86 7.15
C GLY A 166 -6.06 0.06 8.26
N ASN A 167 -6.45 -0.22 9.50
CA ASN A 167 -6.21 0.67 10.65
C ASN A 167 -4.72 0.79 11.06
N ARG A 168 -3.77 0.48 10.17
CA ARG A 168 -2.40 0.09 10.49
C ARG A 168 -1.46 0.45 9.33
N THR A 169 -0.29 1.01 9.65
CA THR A 169 0.76 1.38 8.67
C THR A 169 1.30 0.13 7.96
N LEU A 170 1.98 0.27 6.81
CA LEU A 170 2.66 -0.84 6.10
C LEU A 170 3.44 -1.78 7.04
N GLU A 171 4.04 -1.23 8.10
CA GLU A 171 4.84 -1.99 9.09
C GLU A 171 4.04 -2.99 9.93
N ASP A 172 2.77 -2.68 10.20
CA ASP A 172 1.87 -3.50 11.02
C ASP A 172 1.02 -4.44 10.13
N ARG A 173 1.21 -4.35 8.81
CA ARG A 173 0.39 -5.05 7.83
C ARG A 173 0.78 -6.53 7.74
N ASP A 174 2.05 -6.88 7.90
CA ASP A 174 2.51 -8.28 7.91
C ASP A 174 1.86 -9.08 9.05
N GLU A 175 1.92 -8.55 10.28
CA GLU A 175 1.28 -9.19 11.46
C GLU A 175 -0.23 -9.34 11.28
N TRP A 176 -0.88 -8.36 10.64
CA TRP A 176 -2.31 -8.40 10.37
C TRP A 176 -2.69 -9.43 9.30
N ILE A 177 -1.90 -9.60 8.24
CA ILE A 177 -2.12 -10.65 7.23
C ILE A 177 -1.89 -12.02 7.86
N GLU A 178 -0.88 -12.17 8.72
CA GLU A 178 -0.65 -13.40 9.48
C GLU A 178 -1.85 -13.72 10.39
N GLU A 179 -2.41 -12.72 11.08
CA GLU A 179 -3.62 -12.89 11.89
C GLU A 179 -4.82 -13.38 11.06
N ILE A 180 -5.09 -12.78 9.90
CA ILE A 180 -6.17 -13.23 9.00
C ILE A 180 -5.90 -14.65 8.50
N TYR A 181 -4.65 -14.96 8.15
CA TYR A 181 -4.27 -16.29 7.70
C TYR A 181 -4.51 -17.34 8.77
N ASP A 182 -4.09 -17.08 10.00
CA ASP A 182 -4.33 -17.97 11.14
C ASP A 182 -5.83 -18.14 11.39
N TRP A 183 -6.64 -17.07 11.28
CA TRP A 183 -8.09 -17.17 11.37
C TRP A 183 -8.70 -18.08 10.30
N ILE A 184 -8.26 -17.97 9.04
CA ILE A 184 -8.75 -18.83 7.96
C ILE A 184 -8.42 -20.29 8.25
N LYS A 185 -7.20 -20.58 8.74
CA LYS A 185 -6.83 -21.95 9.11
C LYS A 185 -7.72 -22.50 10.22
N ASP A 186 -7.90 -21.73 11.29
CA ASP A 186 -8.76 -22.14 12.40
C ASP A 186 -10.20 -22.40 11.93
N ILE A 187 -10.73 -21.54 11.05
CA ILE A 187 -12.08 -21.70 10.48
C ILE A 187 -12.18 -22.96 9.62
N VAL A 188 -11.20 -23.22 8.76
CA VAL A 188 -11.17 -24.42 7.89
C VAL A 188 -11.03 -25.69 8.74
N ASP A 189 -10.16 -25.69 9.75
CA ASP A 189 -9.99 -26.81 10.67
C ASP A 189 -11.27 -27.09 11.47
N GLU A 190 -12.02 -26.05 11.86
CA GLU A 190 -13.30 -26.16 12.57
C GLU A 190 -14.48 -26.52 11.66
N TYR A 191 -14.41 -26.21 10.36
CA TYR A 191 -15.47 -26.48 9.38
C TYR A 191 -15.80 -27.98 9.27
N GLY A 192 -14.81 -28.85 9.53
CA GLY A 192 -15.01 -30.29 9.70
C GLY A 192 -15.17 -31.09 8.41
N ASN A 193 -15.05 -30.45 7.24
CA ASN A 193 -14.90 -31.14 5.96
C ASN A 193 -13.41 -31.31 5.62
N GLU A 194 -12.89 -32.54 5.74
CA GLU A 194 -11.48 -32.86 5.48
C GLU A 194 -11.05 -32.62 4.02
N GLU A 195 -11.99 -32.49 3.08
CA GLU A 195 -11.70 -32.19 1.67
C GLU A 195 -11.44 -30.71 1.43
N VAL A 196 -11.86 -29.83 2.35
CA VAL A 196 -11.62 -28.39 2.28
C VAL A 196 -10.31 -28.05 2.98
N THR A 197 -9.39 -27.41 2.27
CA THR A 197 -8.07 -27.05 2.80
C THR A 197 -7.65 -25.64 2.39
N THR A 198 -6.60 -25.11 2.99
CA THR A 198 -5.97 -23.83 2.60
C THR A 198 -4.45 -23.98 2.48
N ILE A 199 -3.78 -22.91 2.06
CA ILE A 199 -2.32 -22.88 1.94
C ILE A 199 -1.63 -23.13 3.29
N ASN A 200 -0.52 -23.85 3.27
CA ASN A 200 0.29 -24.12 4.47
C ASN A 200 1.24 -22.98 4.86
N LYS A 201 1.38 -21.98 3.97
CA LYS A 201 2.20 -20.79 4.18
C LYS A 201 1.72 -19.68 3.25
N LEU A 202 1.72 -18.44 3.74
CA LEU A 202 1.48 -17.24 2.93
C LEU A 202 2.45 -17.17 1.74
N CYS A 203 1.90 -16.87 0.57
CA CYS A 203 2.68 -16.63 -0.65
C CYS A 203 3.29 -15.23 -0.62
N THR A 204 4.59 -15.09 -0.89
CA THR A 204 5.23 -13.78 -1.04
C THR A 204 4.75 -13.11 -2.33
N THR A 205 4.30 -11.87 -2.23
CA THR A 205 3.69 -11.05 -3.29
C THR A 205 4.65 -10.64 -4.43
N SER A 206 5.89 -11.10 -4.40
CA SER A 206 6.87 -10.88 -5.46
C SER A 206 6.63 -11.83 -6.63
N SER A 207 5.89 -11.35 -7.63
CA SER A 207 5.90 -11.77 -9.05
C SER A 207 5.81 -13.27 -9.38
N ARG A 208 4.78 -13.62 -10.17
CA ARG A 208 4.48 -14.94 -10.80
C ARG A 208 3.84 -16.04 -9.95
N ASN A 209 3.65 -15.85 -8.65
CA ASN A 209 2.93 -16.82 -7.81
C ASN A 209 1.53 -16.33 -7.40
N ALA A 210 0.91 -15.51 -8.24
CA ALA A 210 -0.53 -15.28 -8.17
C ALA A 210 -1.19 -16.57 -8.71
N TRP A 211 -1.72 -17.39 -7.80
CA TRP A 211 -2.24 -18.73 -8.11
C TRP A 211 -3.44 -18.73 -9.05
N ILE A 212 -3.94 -17.55 -9.43
CA ILE A 212 -5.24 -17.44 -10.09
C ILE A 212 -5.24 -16.61 -11.39
N THR A 213 -4.32 -15.69 -11.61
CA THR A 213 -4.23 -14.85 -12.83
C THR A 213 -2.86 -14.15 -12.88
N ASP A 214 -2.50 -13.50 -14.00
CA ASP A 214 -1.33 -12.60 -14.11
C ASP A 214 -1.52 -11.28 -13.29
N ILE A 215 -2.35 -11.30 -12.24
CA ILE A 215 -2.71 -10.13 -11.44
C ILE A 215 -1.87 -10.05 -10.17
N VAL A 216 -1.50 -8.82 -9.79
CA VAL A 216 -0.74 -8.57 -8.56
C VAL A 216 -1.71 -8.46 -7.38
N PHE A 217 -1.51 -9.34 -6.39
CA PHE A 217 -2.16 -9.24 -5.09
C PHE A 217 -1.22 -8.51 -4.12
N PRO A 218 -1.46 -7.23 -3.79
CA PRO A 218 -0.57 -6.47 -2.92
C PRO A 218 -0.35 -7.09 -1.53
N PHE A 219 -1.38 -7.72 -0.92
CA PHE A 219 -1.26 -8.28 0.44
C PHE A 219 -2.03 -9.58 0.65
N ILE A 220 -3.37 -9.54 0.67
CA ILE A 220 -4.19 -10.74 0.93
C ILE A 220 -4.36 -11.54 -0.37
N ASN A 221 -3.94 -12.80 -0.33
CA ASN A 221 -4.02 -13.78 -1.40
C ASN A 221 -4.08 -15.18 -0.79
N ILE A 222 -5.26 -15.56 -0.29
CA ILE A 222 -5.44 -16.79 0.48
C ILE A 222 -6.50 -17.65 -0.21
N PRO A 223 -6.09 -18.61 -1.06
CA PRO A 223 -7.01 -19.55 -1.69
C PRO A 223 -7.43 -20.66 -0.71
N LEU A 224 -8.62 -21.18 -0.99
CA LEU A 224 -9.24 -22.35 -0.39
C LEU A 224 -9.43 -23.41 -1.47
N TYR A 225 -9.18 -24.66 -1.12
CA TYR A 225 -9.21 -25.79 -2.02
C TYR A 225 -10.26 -26.78 -1.59
N TYR A 226 -10.84 -27.49 -2.57
CA TYR A 226 -11.73 -28.62 -2.38
C TYR A 226 -11.24 -29.75 -3.28
N LYS A 227 -10.88 -30.90 -2.69
CA LYS A 227 -10.30 -32.05 -3.40
C LYS A 227 -9.08 -31.66 -4.26
N ASP A 228 -8.13 -30.95 -3.66
CA ASP A 228 -6.88 -30.44 -4.29
C ASP A 228 -7.07 -29.44 -5.45
N ARG A 229 -8.29 -28.99 -5.73
CA ARG A 229 -8.61 -27.99 -6.76
C ARG A 229 -9.07 -26.68 -6.13
N CYS A 230 -8.81 -25.56 -6.80
CA CYS A 230 -9.21 -24.25 -6.28
C CYS A 230 -10.74 -24.18 -6.14
N LEU A 231 -11.23 -23.88 -4.95
CA LEU A 231 -12.65 -23.74 -4.64
C LEU A 231 -13.06 -22.27 -4.63
N CYS A 232 -12.34 -21.48 -3.85
CA CYS A 232 -12.60 -20.06 -3.66
C CYS A 232 -11.38 -19.38 -3.03
N GLY A 233 -11.46 -18.09 -2.75
CA GLY A 233 -10.43 -17.45 -1.94
C GLY A 233 -10.70 -15.99 -1.65
N LEU A 234 -9.89 -15.45 -0.75
CA LEU A 234 -9.96 -14.07 -0.29
C LEU A 234 -8.77 -13.28 -0.85
N TYR A 235 -9.06 -12.14 -1.49
CA TYR A 235 -8.08 -11.39 -2.28
C TYR A 235 -8.18 -9.89 -2.09
N GLU A 236 -7.02 -9.25 -2.12
CA GLU A 236 -6.90 -7.83 -2.41
C GLU A 236 -6.31 -7.66 -3.79
N TYR A 237 -7.10 -7.12 -4.71
CA TYR A 237 -6.67 -6.86 -6.08
C TYR A 237 -5.98 -5.51 -6.21
N TYR A 238 -5.01 -5.42 -7.12
CA TYR A 238 -4.43 -4.16 -7.59
C TYR A 238 -4.32 -4.18 -9.10
N ASP A 239 -5.44 -3.88 -9.76
CA ASP A 239 -5.57 -3.84 -11.21
C ASP A 239 -6.36 -2.59 -11.66
N GLU A 240 -6.30 -2.23 -12.95
CA GLU A 240 -7.07 -1.11 -13.51
C GLU A 240 -8.58 -1.36 -13.45
N GLU A 241 -9.03 -2.61 -13.62
CA GLU A 241 -10.45 -2.97 -13.62
C GLU A 241 -10.94 -3.30 -12.20
N ILE A 242 -10.15 -4.07 -11.44
CA ILE A 242 -10.42 -4.39 -10.05
C ILE A 242 -9.35 -3.74 -9.16
N SER A 243 -9.62 -2.49 -8.78
CA SER A 243 -8.70 -1.71 -7.95
C SER A 243 -8.80 -2.07 -6.47
N PHE A 244 -7.70 -1.82 -5.75
CA PHE A 244 -7.69 -1.94 -4.30
C PHE A 244 -8.80 -1.10 -3.65
N SER A 245 -9.44 -1.60 -2.59
CA SER A 245 -10.49 -0.88 -1.86
C SER A 245 -10.29 -0.86 -0.34
N ASP A 246 -10.50 0.33 0.23
CA ASP A 246 -10.49 0.59 1.67
C ASP A 246 -11.80 0.11 2.34
N GLU A 247 -12.86 -0.07 1.55
CA GLU A 247 -14.20 -0.43 2.01
C GLU A 247 -14.50 -1.93 1.82
N TYR A 248 -13.88 -2.55 0.82
CA TYR A 248 -14.16 -3.92 0.42
C TYR A 248 -12.89 -4.78 0.34
N ILE A 249 -13.07 -6.06 0.56
CA ILE A 249 -12.16 -7.12 0.12
C ILE A 249 -12.89 -7.97 -0.93
N TYR A 250 -12.14 -8.67 -1.77
CA TYR A 250 -12.70 -9.47 -2.85
C TYR A 250 -12.71 -10.95 -2.47
N PHE A 251 -13.76 -11.63 -2.86
CA PHE A 251 -13.87 -13.08 -2.73
C PHE A 251 -14.20 -13.67 -4.09
N ASP A 252 -13.45 -14.70 -4.47
CA ASP A 252 -13.65 -15.37 -5.74
C ASP A 252 -14.27 -16.74 -5.52
N PHE A 253 -15.28 -17.06 -6.30
CA PHE A 253 -15.81 -18.40 -6.45
C PHE A 253 -15.17 -19.03 -7.69
N ALA A 254 -14.41 -20.11 -7.51
CA ALA A 254 -13.83 -20.87 -8.61
C ALA A 254 -14.72 -22.07 -8.94
N VAL A 255 -15.22 -22.12 -10.16
CA VAL A 255 -15.97 -23.25 -10.70
C VAL A 255 -14.99 -24.14 -11.42
N GLN A 256 -14.63 -25.23 -10.75
CA GLN A 256 -13.50 -26.07 -11.13
C GLN A 256 -13.64 -26.59 -12.57
N SER A 257 -14.82 -27.08 -12.94
CA SER A 257 -15.06 -27.67 -14.25
C SER A 257 -14.94 -26.71 -15.43
N ILE A 258 -15.21 -25.41 -15.21
CA ILE A 258 -14.98 -24.37 -16.22
C ILE A 258 -13.49 -24.00 -16.22
N ARG A 259 -12.95 -23.69 -15.03
CA ARG A 259 -11.59 -23.17 -14.86
C ARG A 259 -10.50 -24.09 -15.40
N TYR A 260 -10.64 -25.40 -15.19
CA TYR A 260 -9.67 -26.39 -15.65
C TYR A 260 -9.96 -26.88 -17.08
N ASN A 261 -10.89 -26.23 -17.81
CA ASN A 261 -11.32 -26.56 -19.16
C ASN A 261 -11.62 -28.05 -19.34
N GLU A 262 -12.32 -28.65 -18.37
CA GLU A 262 -12.70 -30.08 -18.47
C GLU A 262 -13.59 -30.30 -19.69
N TYR A 263 -14.31 -29.26 -20.12
CA TYR A 263 -15.16 -29.24 -21.29
C TYR A 263 -14.51 -28.45 -22.44
N GLU A 264 -14.29 -29.10 -23.58
CA GLU A 264 -13.79 -28.45 -24.81
C GLU A 264 -14.90 -27.81 -25.66
N ASN A 265 -16.17 -27.95 -25.26
CA ASN A 265 -17.31 -27.45 -26.04
C ASN A 265 -17.78 -26.08 -25.53
N ASP A 266 -17.57 -25.04 -26.34
CA ASP A 266 -17.99 -23.66 -26.08
C ASP A 266 -19.48 -23.52 -25.69
N GLU A 267 -20.39 -24.29 -26.32
CA GLU A 267 -21.83 -24.23 -25.99
C GLU A 267 -22.10 -24.75 -24.57
N VAL A 268 -21.37 -25.78 -24.13
CA VAL A 268 -21.53 -26.35 -22.79
C VAL A 268 -20.93 -25.43 -21.73
N LEU A 269 -19.78 -24.82 -22.03
CA LEU A 269 -19.16 -23.82 -21.16
C LEU A 269 -20.09 -22.62 -20.94
N GLU A 270 -20.72 -22.10 -22.01
CA GLU A 270 -21.69 -21.01 -21.90
C GLU A 270 -22.92 -21.42 -21.05
N GLU A 271 -23.43 -22.64 -21.20
CA GLU A 271 -24.52 -23.15 -20.35
C GLU A 271 -24.10 -23.26 -18.87
N MET A 272 -22.89 -23.72 -18.59
CA MET A 272 -22.35 -23.80 -17.22
C MET A 272 -22.18 -22.42 -16.61
N GLU A 273 -21.58 -21.46 -17.33
CA GLU A 273 -21.43 -20.08 -16.87
C GLU A 273 -22.78 -19.43 -16.57
N ASN A 274 -23.77 -19.62 -17.45
CA ASN A 274 -25.12 -19.13 -17.21
C ASN A 274 -25.73 -19.74 -15.95
N LYS A 275 -25.50 -21.04 -15.71
CA LYS A 275 -26.02 -21.71 -14.51
C LYS A 275 -25.34 -21.22 -13.24
N VAL A 276 -24.03 -21.03 -13.25
CA VAL A 276 -23.26 -20.48 -12.12
C VAL A 276 -23.76 -19.08 -11.77
N ASN A 277 -23.92 -18.21 -12.78
CA ASN A 277 -24.48 -16.88 -12.60
C ASN A 277 -25.87 -16.93 -11.96
N GLU A 278 -26.75 -17.83 -12.42
CA GLU A 278 -28.08 -18.03 -11.83
C GLU A 278 -27.99 -18.41 -10.34
N LEU A 279 -27.13 -19.37 -10.00
CA LEU A 279 -26.95 -19.84 -8.61
C LEU A 279 -26.45 -18.72 -7.69
N LEU A 280 -25.45 -17.96 -8.13
CA LEU A 280 -24.88 -16.85 -7.36
C LEU A 280 -25.88 -15.69 -7.18
N ILE A 281 -26.63 -15.34 -8.23
CA ILE A 281 -27.68 -14.30 -8.16
C ILE A 281 -28.80 -14.72 -7.21
N ASN A 282 -29.19 -16.00 -7.21
CA ASN A 282 -30.21 -16.53 -6.30
C ASN A 282 -29.78 -16.48 -4.83
N LYS A 283 -28.47 -16.45 -4.57
CA LYS A 283 -27.86 -16.25 -3.25
C LYS A 283 -27.63 -14.77 -2.91
N GLU A 284 -28.15 -13.86 -3.75
CA GLU A 284 -28.06 -12.40 -3.60
C GLU A 284 -26.63 -11.83 -3.72
N TYR A 285 -25.70 -12.57 -4.34
CA TYR A 285 -24.38 -12.04 -4.63
C TYR A 285 -24.41 -11.02 -5.78
N ASN A 286 -23.73 -9.90 -5.58
CA ASN A 286 -23.48 -8.93 -6.64
C ASN A 286 -22.13 -9.23 -7.30
N ILE A 287 -22.20 -9.97 -8.41
CA ILE A 287 -21.03 -10.40 -9.18
C ILE A 287 -20.42 -9.20 -9.91
N LEU A 288 -19.14 -8.93 -9.64
CA LEU A 288 -18.41 -7.85 -10.30
C LEU A 288 -17.89 -8.27 -11.66
N ASN A 289 -17.29 -9.45 -11.71
CA ASN A 289 -16.68 -10.03 -12.89
C ASN A 289 -16.88 -11.55 -12.85
N PHE A 290 -17.01 -12.16 -14.02
CA PHE A 290 -16.98 -13.60 -14.17
C PHE A 290 -16.22 -13.96 -15.45
N GLU A 291 -14.98 -14.44 -15.26
CA GLU A 291 -14.07 -14.79 -16.36
C GLU A 291 -13.33 -16.09 -16.02
N ASP A 292 -13.11 -16.94 -17.03
CA ASP A 292 -12.35 -18.18 -16.93
C ASP A 292 -12.75 -19.08 -15.73
N GLY A 293 -14.05 -19.19 -15.47
CA GLY A 293 -14.57 -20.00 -14.36
C GLY A 293 -14.44 -19.35 -12.97
N ILE A 294 -14.19 -18.04 -12.90
CA ILE A 294 -13.99 -17.32 -11.62
C ILE A 294 -14.98 -16.18 -11.50
N ALA A 295 -15.91 -16.27 -10.55
CA ALA A 295 -16.83 -15.18 -10.23
C ALA A 295 -16.35 -14.39 -9.01
N THR A 296 -16.12 -13.09 -9.17
CA THR A 296 -15.58 -12.20 -8.12
C THR A 296 -16.69 -11.35 -7.50
N VAL A 297 -16.75 -11.30 -6.17
CA VAL A 297 -17.70 -10.49 -5.39
C VAL A 297 -17.00 -9.54 -4.41
N LYS A 298 -17.71 -8.49 -3.99
CA LYS A 298 -17.25 -7.58 -2.92
C LYS A 298 -17.80 -8.01 -1.58
N ILE A 299 -16.93 -8.04 -0.58
CA ILE A 299 -17.29 -8.24 0.81
C ILE A 299 -16.83 -7.02 1.60
N SER A 300 -17.59 -6.61 2.62
CA SER A 300 -17.15 -5.52 3.48
C SER A 300 -15.82 -5.86 4.14
N ARG A 301 -14.86 -4.94 4.07
CA ARG A 301 -13.55 -5.08 4.71
C ARG A 301 -13.66 -5.09 6.23
N SER A 302 -14.74 -4.55 6.81
CA SER A 302 -14.91 -4.43 8.26
C SER A 302 -14.86 -5.77 8.97
N ILE A 303 -15.26 -6.85 8.28
CA ILE A 303 -15.26 -8.22 8.83
C ILE A 303 -13.87 -8.64 9.32
N LEU A 304 -12.79 -8.11 8.71
CA LEU A 304 -11.41 -8.44 9.06
C LEU A 304 -10.93 -7.80 10.37
N ASN A 305 -11.82 -7.12 11.11
CA ASN A 305 -11.50 -6.54 12.41
C ASN A 305 -11.98 -7.40 13.60
N ASP A 306 -12.84 -8.39 13.36
CA ASP A 306 -13.37 -9.28 14.39
C ASP A 306 -13.43 -10.72 13.88
N TYR A 307 -12.82 -11.64 14.62
CA TYR A 307 -12.75 -13.06 14.26
C TYR A 307 -14.13 -13.69 14.05
N ASN A 308 -15.11 -13.38 14.91
CA ASN A 308 -16.44 -14.01 14.80
C ASN A 308 -17.23 -13.44 13.63
N GLU A 309 -17.16 -12.12 13.41
CA GLU A 309 -17.77 -11.50 12.22
C GLU A 309 -17.16 -12.06 10.93
N PHE A 310 -15.84 -12.22 10.89
CA PHE A 310 -15.14 -12.84 9.77
C PHE A 310 -15.60 -14.28 9.54
N LYS A 311 -15.66 -15.09 10.61
CA LYS A 311 -16.09 -16.48 10.57
C LYS A 311 -17.55 -16.64 10.11
N ASP A 312 -18.45 -15.81 10.63
CA ASP A 312 -19.88 -15.82 10.28
C ASP A 312 -20.11 -15.50 8.80
N VAL A 313 -19.17 -14.82 8.14
CA VAL A 313 -19.19 -14.52 6.70
C VAL A 313 -18.45 -15.58 5.90
N LEU A 314 -17.29 -16.06 6.35
CA LEU A 314 -16.45 -16.99 5.59
C LEU A 314 -17.11 -18.39 5.45
N ILE A 315 -17.73 -18.91 6.51
CA ILE A 315 -18.34 -20.24 6.46
C ILE A 315 -19.46 -20.32 5.39
N PRO A 316 -20.45 -19.41 5.35
CA PRO A 316 -21.45 -19.42 4.29
C PRO A 316 -20.88 -19.32 2.87
N LEU A 317 -19.79 -18.57 2.68
CA LEU A 317 -19.14 -18.46 1.36
C LEU A 317 -18.51 -19.78 0.93
N ILE A 318 -17.88 -20.50 1.87
CA ILE A 318 -17.33 -21.85 1.61
C ILE A 318 -18.47 -22.83 1.29
N ASP A 319 -19.55 -22.82 2.09
CA ASP A 319 -20.73 -23.67 1.87
C ASP A 319 -21.31 -23.43 0.47
N ASP A 320 -21.48 -22.16 0.08
CA ASP A 320 -22.00 -21.79 -1.22
C ASP A 320 -21.05 -22.20 -2.36
N ALA A 321 -19.73 -22.05 -2.18
CA ALA A 321 -18.74 -22.44 -3.17
C ALA A 321 -18.74 -23.97 -3.41
N VAL A 322 -18.86 -24.76 -2.34
CA VAL A 322 -18.98 -26.23 -2.42
C VAL A 322 -20.29 -26.59 -3.14
N TYR A 323 -21.40 -26.02 -2.70
CA TYR A 323 -22.72 -26.24 -3.31
C TYR A 323 -22.73 -25.94 -4.81
N ILE A 324 -22.16 -24.81 -5.24
CA ILE A 324 -22.10 -24.44 -6.66
C ILE A 324 -21.31 -25.48 -7.47
N ASN A 325 -20.14 -25.92 -6.98
CA ASN A 325 -19.34 -26.91 -7.68
C ASN A 325 -20.08 -28.26 -7.76
N ASP A 326 -20.66 -28.73 -6.66
CA ASP A 326 -21.39 -30.00 -6.62
C ASP A 326 -22.61 -29.99 -7.55
N GLU A 327 -23.37 -28.89 -7.60
CA GLU A 327 -24.54 -28.75 -8.49
C GLU A 327 -24.15 -28.71 -9.97
N ILE A 328 -23.05 -28.02 -10.33
CA ILE A 328 -22.56 -27.99 -11.71
C ILE A 328 -22.12 -29.39 -12.14
N ILE A 329 -21.39 -30.12 -11.29
CA ILE A 329 -21.00 -31.50 -11.56
C ILE A 329 -22.22 -32.41 -11.68
N GLU A 330 -23.25 -32.24 -10.85
CA GLU A 330 -24.48 -33.05 -10.95
C GLU A 330 -25.22 -32.84 -12.27
N ILE A 331 -25.31 -31.60 -12.77
CA ILE A 331 -26.04 -31.26 -13.99
C ILE A 331 -25.27 -31.69 -15.24
N PHE A 332 -23.96 -31.43 -15.29
CA PHE A 332 -23.14 -31.59 -16.49
C PHE A 332 -22.26 -32.84 -16.48
N GLY A 333 -22.25 -33.59 -15.38
CA GLY A 333 -21.43 -34.78 -15.15
C GLY A 333 -20.04 -34.45 -14.60
N ASP A 334 -19.38 -35.45 -14.03
CA ASP A 334 -17.95 -35.38 -13.71
C ASP A 334 -17.17 -35.96 -14.89
N ILE A 335 -16.16 -35.26 -15.40
CA ILE A 335 -15.23 -35.86 -16.36
C ILE A 335 -14.12 -36.49 -15.52
N GLU A 336 -14.34 -37.74 -15.10
CA GLU A 336 -13.28 -38.55 -14.50
C GLU A 336 -12.04 -38.50 -15.42
N GLU A 337 -10.88 -38.16 -14.84
CA GLU A 337 -9.56 -38.12 -15.50
C GLU A 337 -9.23 -39.38 -16.34
#